data_AF-A1SHY1-F1
#
_entry.id   AF-A1SHY1-F1
#
_cell.length_a   1.000
_cell.length_b   1.000
_cell.length_c   1.000
_cell.angle_alpha   90.00
_cell.angle_beta   90.00
_cell.angle_gamma   90.00
#
_symmetry.space_group_name_H-M   'P 1'
#
loop_
_entity.id
_entity.type
_entity.pdbx_description
1 polymer ?
#
loop_
_entity_poly.entity_id
_entity_poly.type
_entity_poly.pdbx_seq_one_letter_code
_entity_poly.pdbx_strand_id
1 'polypeptide(L)'
;MSVRTRFAVLLSAAVCLGALAACGSDQTAEDPSPASGSTQGRAESSAPSEPSESAAETVAVPVYFVGDTPQGPRLYREFRQVPADDPAAGALALMTSGDALDPDYRTLYPGGSFAGVQVDADPIVVELPDESWTTAPDGMSQDDARLAAQQLVYTLQGVAQARKPVAIRLDGAPADLFGLGGELADEPELDVRALVNVTSPEEGATVSGTFTASGVSSSFEATTPWEVRAEDGTVAAKGFATAEGWMDKLYPWETEVDVSDLEPGTYTFVAMTDDPSGGEGHGPTEDTKTITVQ
;
A
#
# COMPACT_ATOMS: atom_id res chain seq x y z
N MET A 1 -42.64 -24.28 -26.26
CA MET A 1 -42.49 -23.15 -27.21
C MET A 1 -41.16 -22.48 -26.90
N SER A 2 -40.17 -22.67 -27.77
CA SER A 2 -38.81 -22.16 -27.62
C SER A 2 -38.64 -20.88 -28.42
N VAL A 3 -38.04 -19.86 -27.83
CA VAL A 3 -37.48 -18.73 -28.58
C VAL A 3 -35.99 -18.67 -28.24
N ARG A 4 -35.18 -19.04 -29.24
CA ARG A 4 -33.73 -18.90 -29.27
C ARG A 4 -33.43 -17.59 -29.99
N THR A 5 -32.71 -16.68 -29.35
CA THR A 5 -32.19 -15.47 -30.02
C THR A 5 -30.68 -15.59 -30.12
N ARG A 6 -30.19 -15.73 -31.35
CA ARG A 6 -28.77 -15.72 -31.73
C ARG A 6 -28.42 -14.29 -32.11
N PHE A 7 -27.35 -13.72 -31.55
CA PHE A 7 -26.71 -12.53 -32.10
C PHE A 7 -25.28 -12.84 -32.52
N ALA A 8 -24.94 -12.31 -33.70
CA ALA A 8 -23.81 -12.67 -34.53
C ALA A 8 -22.55 -11.86 -34.20
N VAL A 9 -21.41 -12.54 -34.36
CA VAL A 9 -20.05 -12.01 -34.34
C VAL A 9 -19.75 -11.26 -35.64
N LEU A 10 -19.13 -10.09 -35.56
CA LEU A 10 -18.46 -9.44 -36.70
C LEU A 10 -17.01 -9.09 -36.29
N LEU A 11 -16.08 -9.89 -36.82
CA LEU A 11 -14.64 -9.61 -36.89
C LEU A 11 -14.39 -8.65 -38.05
N SER A 12 -13.51 -7.67 -37.89
CA SER A 12 -12.90 -6.93 -39.00
C SER A 12 -11.47 -6.58 -38.65
N ALA A 13 -10.54 -7.32 -39.26
CA ALA A 13 -9.11 -7.06 -39.24
C ALA A 13 -8.73 -6.29 -40.52
N ALA A 14 -7.91 -5.24 -40.39
CA ALA A 14 -7.21 -4.63 -41.50
C ALA A 14 -5.81 -4.20 -41.04
N VAL A 15 -4.81 -4.88 -41.61
CA VAL A 15 -3.36 -4.63 -41.48
C VAL A 15 -2.93 -3.84 -42.71
N CYS A 16 -2.16 -2.76 -42.51
CA CYS A 16 -1.33 -2.16 -43.55
C CYS A 16 0.00 -1.67 -42.94
N LEU A 17 1.10 -2.33 -43.35
CA LEU A 17 2.49 -1.90 -43.15
C LEU A 17 2.84 -0.77 -44.13
N GLY A 18 3.70 0.16 -43.69
CA GLY A 18 4.38 1.11 -44.56
C GLY A 18 5.56 1.78 -43.84
N ALA A 19 6.75 1.22 -44.01
CA ALA A 19 8.01 1.79 -43.55
C ALA A 19 8.59 2.74 -44.62
N LEU A 20 9.05 3.92 -44.20
CA LEU A 20 9.99 4.75 -44.96
C LEU A 20 11.06 5.30 -44.02
N ALA A 21 12.29 4.88 -44.27
CA ALA A 21 13.51 5.42 -43.73
C ALA A 21 13.87 6.74 -44.43
N ALA A 22 14.37 7.72 -43.68
CA ALA A 22 15.11 8.85 -44.23
C ALA A 22 16.22 9.25 -43.25
N CYS A 23 17.47 8.96 -43.63
CA CYS A 23 18.67 9.54 -43.06
C CYS A 23 18.97 10.86 -43.77
N GLY A 24 19.40 11.89 -43.02
CA GLY A 24 19.93 13.13 -43.56
C GLY A 24 20.89 13.76 -42.55
N SER A 25 22.14 13.95 -42.97
CA SER A 25 23.34 14.20 -42.18
C SER A 25 23.75 15.67 -42.09
N ASP A 26 24.68 15.89 -41.14
CA ASP A 26 25.70 16.95 -41.03
C ASP A 26 25.30 18.41 -40.79
N GLN A 27 25.84 18.96 -39.69
CA GLN A 27 26.60 20.20 -39.77
C GLN A 27 27.60 20.34 -38.61
N THR A 28 28.86 20.47 -39.02
CA THR A 28 30.07 20.81 -38.29
C THR A 28 30.00 22.19 -37.62
N ALA A 29 30.58 22.34 -36.43
CA ALA A 29 31.22 23.58 -36.02
C ALA A 29 32.33 23.29 -35.02
N GLU A 30 33.57 23.53 -35.46
CA GLU A 30 34.78 23.59 -34.65
C GLU A 30 34.83 24.90 -33.85
N ASP A 31 35.51 24.80 -32.70
CA ASP A 31 35.84 25.81 -31.70
C ASP A 31 36.63 27.01 -32.28
N PRO A 32 36.62 28.18 -31.60
CA PRO A 32 37.86 28.53 -30.91
C PRO A 32 37.69 29.29 -29.58
N SER A 33 38.48 28.87 -28.59
CA SER A 33 38.94 29.70 -27.46
C SER A 33 39.99 30.75 -27.92
N PRO A 34 40.22 31.85 -27.17
CA PRO A 34 41.39 31.82 -26.26
C PRO A 34 41.37 32.72 -24.99
N ALA A 35 42.21 32.28 -24.02
CA ALA A 35 43.09 33.05 -23.10
C ALA A 35 42.47 34.03 -22.07
N SER A 36 42.91 34.17 -20.81
CA SER A 36 44.18 33.89 -20.11
C SER A 36 43.95 34.03 -18.59
N GLY A 37 44.72 33.33 -17.75
CA GLY A 37 44.78 33.63 -16.31
C GLY A 37 45.65 32.64 -15.52
N SER A 38 46.92 33.00 -15.34
CA SER A 38 47.92 32.28 -14.52
C SER A 38 47.67 32.45 -13.02
N THR A 39 47.78 31.38 -12.23
CA THR A 39 48.59 31.36 -10.99
C THR A 39 48.75 29.94 -10.41
N GLN A 40 49.99 29.65 -10.00
CA GLN A 40 50.41 28.49 -9.21
C GLN A 40 49.61 28.32 -7.91
N GLY A 41 49.33 27.07 -7.57
CA GLY A 41 48.86 26.66 -6.25
C GLY A 41 48.87 25.14 -6.14
N ARG A 42 50.04 24.55 -5.88
CA ARG A 42 50.14 23.16 -5.46
C ARG A 42 49.55 23.06 -4.05
N ALA A 43 48.38 22.46 -3.94
CA ALA A 43 47.85 21.94 -2.69
C ALA A 43 47.54 20.45 -2.92
N GLU A 44 48.40 19.60 -2.38
CA GLU A 44 48.06 18.20 -2.14
C GLU A 44 47.00 18.20 -1.04
N SER A 45 45.73 18.12 -1.46
CA SER A 45 44.61 17.86 -0.56
C SER A 45 44.19 16.42 -0.77
N SER A 46 44.67 15.54 0.10
CA SER A 46 44.15 14.18 0.24
C SER A 46 42.67 14.28 0.60
N ALA A 47 41.80 14.13 -0.40
CA ALA A 47 40.38 13.92 -0.15
C ALA A 47 40.25 12.59 0.63
N PRO A 48 39.55 12.56 1.77
CA PRO A 48 39.11 11.29 2.33
C PRO A 48 38.17 10.66 1.30
N SER A 49 38.51 9.46 0.82
CA SER A 49 37.52 8.62 0.17
C SER A 49 36.49 8.25 1.24
N GLU A 50 35.38 8.97 1.28
CA GLU A 50 34.19 8.48 1.98
C GLU A 50 33.86 7.11 1.37
N PRO A 51 33.64 6.06 2.17
CA PRO A 51 33.10 4.84 1.64
C PRO A 51 31.73 5.19 1.09
N SER A 52 31.59 5.12 -0.23
CA SER A 52 30.28 5.09 -0.86
C SER A 52 29.66 3.76 -0.43
N GLU A 53 29.01 3.73 0.74
CA GLU A 53 28.02 2.71 1.05
C GLU A 53 26.98 2.83 -0.05
N SER A 54 27.02 1.87 -0.99
CA SER A 54 25.95 1.71 -1.96
C SER A 54 24.69 1.54 -1.13
N ALA A 55 23.80 2.54 -1.16
CA ALA A 55 22.51 2.42 -0.52
C ALA A 55 21.87 1.10 -0.99
N ALA A 56 21.46 0.27 -0.04
CA ALA A 56 20.79 -0.98 -0.38
C ALA A 56 19.56 -0.65 -1.22
N GLU A 57 19.38 -1.34 -2.34
CA GLU A 57 18.21 -1.14 -3.20
C GLU A 57 16.95 -1.53 -2.41
N THR A 58 15.93 -0.68 -2.47
CA THR A 58 14.64 -0.93 -1.83
C THR A 58 13.51 -0.99 -2.85
N VAL A 59 12.45 -1.71 -2.50
CA VAL A 59 11.21 -1.80 -3.27
C VAL A 59 10.01 -1.51 -2.36
N ALA A 60 9.00 -0.85 -2.92
CA ALA A 60 7.75 -0.62 -2.21
C ALA A 60 6.86 -1.88 -2.27
N VAL A 61 6.44 -2.36 -1.12
CA VAL A 61 5.53 -3.51 -0.97
C VAL A 61 4.33 -3.13 -0.10
N PRO A 62 3.14 -3.69 -0.37
CA PRO A 62 2.00 -3.51 0.52
C PRO A 62 2.17 -4.38 1.78
N VAL A 63 2.08 -3.75 2.94
CA VAL A 63 1.99 -4.42 4.25
C VAL A 63 0.62 -4.13 4.84
N TYR A 64 -0.02 -5.15 5.39
CA TYR A 64 -1.34 -5.01 6.01
C TYR A 64 -1.19 -4.91 7.52
N PHE A 65 -1.83 -3.92 8.12
CA PHE A 65 -1.91 -3.69 9.55
C PHE A 65 -3.38 -3.63 10.00
N VAL A 66 -3.62 -3.69 11.30
CA VAL A 66 -4.96 -3.67 11.89
C VAL A 66 -5.25 -2.27 12.43
N GLY A 67 -6.41 -1.73 12.07
CA GLY A 67 -6.97 -0.51 12.64
C GLY A 67 -8.36 -0.77 13.21
N ASP A 68 -8.82 0.11 14.09
CA ASP A 68 -10.17 0.02 14.65
C ASP A 68 -11.19 0.66 13.71
N THR A 69 -12.31 -0.02 13.51
CA THR A 69 -13.44 0.50 12.73
C THR A 69 -14.74 0.34 13.51
N PRO A 70 -15.83 1.01 13.11
CA PRO A 70 -17.12 0.80 13.75
C PRO A 70 -17.66 -0.64 13.66
N GLN A 71 -17.16 -1.45 12.73
CA GLN A 71 -17.50 -2.86 12.55
C GLN A 71 -16.54 -3.81 13.30
N GLY A 72 -15.65 -3.25 14.13
CA GLY A 72 -14.56 -3.96 14.80
C GLY A 72 -13.22 -3.82 14.05
N PRO A 73 -12.16 -4.48 14.51
CA PRO A 73 -10.86 -4.40 13.87
C PRO A 73 -10.89 -4.87 12.41
N ARG A 74 -10.17 -4.16 11.54
CA ARG A 74 -10.05 -4.46 10.10
C ARG A 74 -8.65 -4.18 9.60
N LEU A 75 -8.31 -4.78 8.45
CA LEU A 75 -7.02 -4.59 7.80
C LEU A 75 -6.98 -3.30 6.97
N TYR A 76 -5.95 -2.50 7.19
CA TYR A 76 -5.54 -1.36 6.37
C TYR A 76 -4.23 -1.70 5.65
N ARG A 77 -4.07 -1.22 4.42
CA ARG A 77 -2.86 -1.42 3.62
C ARG A 77 -2.00 -0.17 3.71
N GLU A 78 -0.71 -0.37 3.91
CA GLU A 78 0.32 0.65 3.86
C GLU A 78 1.42 0.20 2.92
N PHE A 79 1.87 1.05 1.99
CA PHE A 79 3.03 0.74 1.16
C PHE A 79 4.31 1.07 1.91
N ARG A 80 5.24 0.13 1.97
CA ARG A 80 6.47 0.25 2.74
C ARG A 80 7.69 -0.11 1.91
N GLN A 81 8.76 0.64 2.12
CA GLN A 81 10.05 0.35 1.51
C GLN A 81 10.74 -0.77 2.29
N VAL A 82 11.10 -1.82 1.58
CA VAL A 82 11.83 -2.98 2.12
C VAL A 82 13.04 -3.29 1.25
N PRO A 83 14.08 -3.98 1.76
CA PRO A 83 15.19 -4.44 0.93
C PRO A 83 14.72 -5.24 -0.29
N ALA A 84 15.26 -4.93 -1.47
CA ALA A 84 14.82 -5.53 -2.73
C ALA A 84 15.28 -6.98 -2.94
N ASP A 85 16.27 -7.45 -2.16
CA ASP A 85 16.82 -8.80 -2.21
C ASP A 85 15.91 -9.85 -1.57
N ASP A 86 15.16 -9.49 -0.52
CA ASP A 86 14.12 -10.32 0.07
C ASP A 86 12.90 -9.48 0.54
N PRO A 87 12.05 -9.04 -0.41
CA PRO A 87 10.91 -8.18 -0.08
C PRO A 87 9.88 -8.87 0.82
N ALA A 88 9.76 -10.21 0.73
CA ALA A 88 8.81 -10.98 1.54
C ALA A 88 9.24 -11.02 3.00
N ALA A 89 10.52 -11.30 3.28
CA ALA A 89 11.03 -11.25 4.65
C ALA A 89 10.95 -9.84 5.24
N GLY A 90 11.29 -8.81 4.45
CA GLY A 90 11.17 -7.41 4.87
C GLY A 90 9.73 -7.02 5.22
N ALA A 91 8.75 -7.38 4.39
CA ALA A 91 7.33 -7.13 4.64
C ALA A 91 6.84 -7.82 5.92
N LEU A 92 7.20 -9.10 6.11
CA LEU A 92 6.82 -9.85 7.30
C LEU A 92 7.45 -9.29 8.58
N ALA A 93 8.69 -8.80 8.52
CA ALA A 93 9.35 -8.17 9.67
C ALA A 93 8.63 -6.89 10.10
N LEU A 94 8.23 -6.04 9.16
CA LEU A 94 7.41 -4.85 9.46
C LEU A 94 6.04 -5.25 10.03
N MET A 95 5.38 -6.23 9.41
CA MET A 95 4.08 -6.73 9.84
C MET A 95 4.10 -7.28 11.28
N THR A 96 5.07 -8.12 11.63
CA THR A 96 5.12 -8.78 12.94
C THR A 96 5.63 -7.87 14.05
N SER A 97 6.47 -6.89 13.73
CA SER A 97 6.92 -5.86 14.68
C SER A 97 5.85 -4.79 14.93
N GLY A 98 4.90 -4.62 14.01
CA GLY A 98 3.91 -3.55 14.09
C GLY A 98 4.52 -2.17 13.83
N ASP A 99 5.66 -2.11 13.14
CA ASP A 99 6.31 -0.88 12.73
C ASP A 99 5.53 -0.25 11.56
N ALA A 100 4.28 0.15 11.76
CA ALA A 100 3.45 0.92 10.83
C ALA A 100 3.89 2.40 10.83
N LEU A 101 3.74 3.13 9.72
CA LEU A 101 3.96 4.59 9.75
C LEU A 101 2.77 5.29 10.40
N ASP A 102 1.57 4.84 10.04
CA ASP A 102 0.32 5.33 10.63
C ASP A 102 0.19 4.91 12.11
N PRO A 103 0.08 5.87 13.05
CA PRO A 103 -0.03 5.59 14.48
C PRO A 103 -1.38 4.95 14.89
N ASP A 104 -2.41 5.02 14.05
CA ASP A 104 -3.70 4.37 14.28
C ASP A 104 -3.65 2.86 13.98
N TYR A 105 -2.59 2.40 13.33
CA TYR A 105 -2.41 1.02 12.92
C TYR A 105 -1.58 0.23 13.94
N ARG A 106 -1.87 -1.06 14.05
CA ARG A 106 -1.15 -2.00 14.93
C ARG A 106 -0.98 -3.37 14.28
N THR A 107 -0.18 -4.21 14.93
CA THR A 107 -0.12 -5.65 14.62
C THR A 107 -0.89 -6.46 15.66
N LEU A 108 -1.43 -7.61 15.25
CA LEU A 108 -1.98 -8.62 16.16
C LEU A 108 -0.96 -9.70 16.54
N TYR A 109 0.22 -9.70 15.93
CA TYR A 109 1.28 -10.63 16.27
C TYR A 109 1.90 -10.25 17.63
N PRO A 110 2.23 -11.22 18.49
CA PRO A 110 2.85 -10.96 19.79
C PRO A 110 4.34 -10.52 19.68
N GLY A 111 4.80 -10.11 18.49
CA GLY A 111 6.20 -9.90 18.15
C GLY A 111 6.89 -11.15 17.61
N GLY A 112 8.18 -11.01 17.26
CA GLY A 112 8.99 -12.07 16.67
C GLY A 112 9.02 -12.02 15.13
N SER A 113 9.54 -13.09 14.52
CA SER A 113 9.70 -13.19 13.07
C SER A 113 9.48 -14.62 12.60
N PHE A 114 8.91 -14.80 11.41
CA PHE A 114 8.88 -16.08 10.73
C PHE A 114 10.30 -16.59 10.46
N ALA A 115 10.50 -17.91 10.50
CA ALA A 115 11.79 -18.53 10.22
C ALA A 115 12.15 -18.52 8.73
N GLY A 116 11.16 -18.45 7.86
CA GLY A 116 11.37 -18.38 6.42
C GLY A 116 10.07 -18.22 5.64
N VAL A 117 10.21 -17.75 4.40
CA VAL A 117 9.11 -17.59 3.46
C VAL A 117 9.56 -17.98 2.06
N GLN A 118 8.69 -18.68 1.32
CA GLN A 118 8.88 -19.01 -0.09
C GLN A 118 7.70 -18.41 -0.88
N VAL A 119 7.81 -17.12 -1.21
CA VAL A 119 6.73 -16.34 -1.84
C VAL A 119 6.39 -16.82 -3.26
N ASP A 120 7.35 -17.38 -3.98
CA ASP A 120 7.15 -17.88 -5.34
C ASP A 120 6.52 -19.28 -5.40
N ALA A 121 6.45 -20.00 -4.27
CA ALA A 121 5.82 -21.32 -4.18
C ALA A 121 4.30 -21.26 -4.47
N ASP A 122 3.68 -22.42 -4.67
CA ASP A 122 2.24 -22.55 -4.85
C ASP A 122 1.72 -23.79 -4.11
N PRO A 123 1.07 -23.64 -2.93
CA PRO A 123 0.81 -22.38 -2.21
C PRO A 123 2.09 -21.69 -1.71
N ILE A 124 2.00 -20.41 -1.32
CA ILE A 124 3.11 -19.70 -0.64
C ILE A 124 3.45 -20.45 0.64
N VAL A 125 4.73 -20.74 0.91
CA VAL A 125 5.12 -21.49 2.11
C VAL A 125 5.72 -20.56 3.15
N VAL A 126 5.27 -20.66 4.40
CA VAL A 126 5.76 -19.88 5.54
C VAL A 126 6.17 -20.82 6.67
N GLU A 127 7.40 -20.65 7.16
CA GLU A 127 7.96 -21.42 8.26
C GLU A 127 7.81 -20.64 9.57
N LEU A 128 7.19 -21.26 10.57
CA LEU A 128 7.07 -20.72 11.92
C LEU A 128 8.42 -20.78 12.65
N PRO A 129 8.68 -19.85 13.58
CA PRO A 129 9.92 -19.87 14.36
C PRO A 129 9.98 -21.04 15.33
N ASP A 130 8.85 -21.38 15.97
CA ASP A 130 8.71 -22.45 16.94
C ASP A 130 7.23 -22.77 17.22
N GLU A 131 6.99 -23.74 18.11
CA GLU A 131 5.64 -24.21 18.48
C GLU A 131 4.75 -23.14 19.14
N SER A 132 5.29 -22.04 19.67
CA SER A 132 4.51 -21.01 20.36
C SER A 132 3.55 -20.25 19.43
N TRP A 133 3.78 -20.30 18.12
CA TRP A 133 2.90 -19.68 17.11
C TRP A 133 1.76 -20.60 16.66
N THR A 134 1.78 -21.88 17.08
CA THR A 134 0.77 -22.85 16.66
C THR A 134 -0.55 -22.71 17.41
N THR A 135 -0.53 -22.09 18.59
CA THR A 135 -1.71 -21.81 19.41
C THR A 135 -1.82 -20.31 19.61
N ALA A 136 -3.04 -19.78 19.59
CA ALA A 136 -3.27 -18.37 19.88
C ALA A 136 -2.75 -18.03 21.30
N PRO A 137 -1.99 -16.93 21.47
CA PRO A 137 -1.51 -16.52 22.79
C PRO A 137 -2.66 -16.14 23.72
N ASP A 138 -2.39 -16.17 25.02
CA ASP A 138 -3.38 -15.78 26.04
C ASP A 138 -3.94 -14.37 25.77
N GLY A 139 -5.27 -14.27 25.76
CA GLY A 139 -5.98 -13.00 25.52
C GLY A 139 -6.29 -12.71 24.05
N MET A 140 -5.75 -13.47 23.09
CA MET A 140 -6.16 -13.38 21.69
C MET A 140 -7.49 -14.09 21.48
N SER A 141 -8.50 -13.37 20.98
CA SER A 141 -9.79 -13.97 20.62
C SER A 141 -9.67 -14.81 19.34
N GLN A 142 -10.65 -15.67 19.06
CA GLN A 142 -10.67 -16.41 17.80
C GLN A 142 -10.77 -15.48 16.58
N ASP A 143 -11.50 -14.38 16.71
CA ASP A 143 -11.65 -13.41 15.62
C ASP A 143 -10.36 -12.62 15.40
N ASP A 144 -9.62 -12.28 16.47
CA ASP A 144 -8.28 -11.67 16.35
C ASP A 144 -7.28 -12.64 15.73
N ALA A 145 -7.31 -13.93 16.12
CA ALA A 145 -6.46 -14.95 15.51
C ALA A 145 -6.72 -15.05 14.00
N ARG A 146 -8.00 -15.06 13.58
CA ARG A 146 -8.39 -15.07 12.16
C ARG A 146 -7.90 -13.81 11.46
N LEU A 147 -8.10 -12.63 12.05
CA LEU A 147 -7.66 -11.38 11.45
C LEU A 147 -6.12 -11.30 11.35
N ALA A 148 -5.38 -11.84 12.31
CA ALA A 148 -3.93 -11.96 12.26
C ALA A 148 -3.45 -12.91 11.14
N ALA A 149 -4.18 -14.01 10.90
CA ALA A 149 -3.94 -14.88 9.75
C ALA A 149 -4.22 -14.14 8.42
N GLN A 150 -5.30 -13.36 8.34
CA GLN A 150 -5.59 -12.53 7.17
C GLN A 150 -4.54 -11.44 6.96
N GLN A 151 -3.97 -10.87 8.04
CA GLN A 151 -2.86 -9.93 7.98
C GLN A 151 -1.65 -10.53 7.23
N LEU A 152 -1.30 -11.79 7.53
CA LEU A 152 -0.25 -12.55 6.86
C LEU A 152 -0.60 -12.82 5.39
N VAL A 153 -1.79 -13.37 5.14
CA VAL A 153 -2.22 -13.76 3.79
C VAL A 153 -2.23 -12.56 2.85
N TYR A 154 -2.88 -11.46 3.23
CA TYR A 154 -2.97 -10.26 2.39
C TYR A 154 -1.60 -9.61 2.14
N THR A 155 -0.72 -9.59 3.14
CA THR A 155 0.65 -9.09 2.98
C THR A 155 1.42 -9.93 1.95
N LEU A 156 1.43 -11.26 2.10
CA LEU A 156 2.17 -12.15 1.20
C LEU A 156 1.58 -12.20 -0.21
N GLN A 157 0.26 -12.18 -0.35
CA GLN A 157 -0.39 -12.07 -1.66
C GLN A 157 -0.07 -10.74 -2.34
N GLY A 158 0.05 -9.67 -1.56
CA GLY A 158 0.49 -8.35 -2.01
C GLY A 158 1.93 -8.36 -2.50
N VAL A 159 2.86 -8.98 -1.77
CA VAL A 159 4.25 -9.14 -2.22
C VAL A 159 4.33 -10.04 -3.47
N ALA A 160 3.61 -11.17 -3.47
CA ALA A 160 3.58 -12.13 -4.58
C ALA A 160 2.87 -11.60 -5.84
N GLN A 161 2.10 -10.52 -5.72
CA GLN A 161 1.18 -10.04 -6.76
C GLN A 161 0.22 -11.14 -7.27
N ALA A 162 -0.20 -12.04 -6.38
CA ALA A 162 -1.03 -13.19 -6.70
C ALA A 162 -1.92 -13.59 -5.52
N ARG A 163 -3.14 -14.07 -5.78
CA ARG A 163 -4.08 -14.59 -4.77
C ARG A 163 -3.85 -16.08 -4.50
N LYS A 164 -2.62 -16.43 -4.09
CA LYS A 164 -2.25 -17.79 -3.70
C LYS A 164 -2.60 -18.03 -2.23
N PRO A 165 -3.02 -19.25 -1.84
CA PRO A 165 -3.08 -19.63 -0.42
C PRO A 165 -1.69 -19.63 0.23
N VAL A 166 -1.67 -19.65 1.56
CA VAL A 166 -0.45 -19.71 2.39
C VAL A 166 -0.44 -21.01 3.19
N ALA A 167 0.55 -21.87 2.95
CA ALA A 167 0.80 -23.08 3.72
C ALA A 167 1.79 -22.82 4.87
N ILE A 168 1.38 -23.15 6.08
CA ILE A 168 2.13 -22.97 7.32
C ILE A 168 2.91 -24.24 7.65
N ARG A 169 4.17 -24.07 8.02
CA ARG A 169 5.12 -25.14 8.33
C ARG A 169 5.84 -24.91 9.65
N LEU A 170 6.20 -26.00 10.31
CA LEU A 170 7.10 -26.03 11.45
C LEU A 170 8.02 -27.24 11.31
N ASP A 171 9.34 -27.00 11.34
CA ASP A 171 10.38 -27.95 11.00
C ASP A 171 10.10 -28.70 9.67
N GLY A 172 9.56 -27.97 8.69
CA GLY A 172 9.18 -28.48 7.37
C GLY A 172 7.91 -29.35 7.32
N ALA A 173 7.28 -29.64 8.45
CA ALA A 173 6.00 -30.35 8.52
C ALA A 173 4.82 -29.36 8.52
N PRO A 174 3.62 -29.74 8.03
CA PRO A 174 2.42 -28.92 8.18
C PRO A 174 2.14 -28.58 9.64
N ALA A 175 1.82 -27.32 9.92
CA ALA A 175 1.52 -26.83 11.27
C ALA A 175 0.38 -25.81 11.21
N ASP A 176 -0.30 -25.59 12.35
CA ASP A 176 -1.33 -24.57 12.43
C ASP A 176 -0.72 -23.20 12.73
N LEU A 177 -1.36 -22.13 12.28
CA LEU A 177 -1.11 -20.77 12.79
C LEU A 177 -2.24 -20.41 13.75
N PHE A 178 -1.91 -20.14 15.02
CA PHE A 178 -2.86 -19.77 16.07
C PHE A 178 -4.10 -20.70 16.19
N GLY A 179 -3.94 -21.98 15.86
CA GLY A 179 -5.00 -23.00 15.90
C GLY A 179 -6.00 -22.94 14.73
N LEU A 180 -5.67 -22.26 13.63
CA LEU A 180 -6.57 -22.06 12.47
C LEU A 180 -6.38 -23.08 11.33
N GLY A 181 -5.47 -24.04 11.49
CA GLY A 181 -5.08 -24.95 10.41
C GLY A 181 -3.81 -24.50 9.68
N GLY A 182 -3.29 -25.38 8.82
CA GLY A 182 -2.01 -25.19 8.14
C GLY A 182 -2.05 -24.75 6.68
N GLU A 183 -3.24 -24.48 6.13
CA GLU A 183 -3.39 -23.82 4.83
C GLU A 183 -4.44 -22.72 4.96
N LEU A 184 -4.02 -21.48 4.71
CA LEU A 184 -4.79 -20.27 4.90
C LEU A 184 -5.11 -19.64 3.53
N ALA A 185 -6.37 -19.35 3.28
CA ALA A 185 -6.81 -18.60 2.10
C ALA A 185 -7.31 -17.21 2.51
N ASP A 186 -7.33 -16.29 1.55
CA ASP A 186 -7.93 -14.97 1.77
C ASP A 186 -9.43 -15.09 2.01
N GLU A 187 -9.89 -14.43 3.06
CA GLU A 187 -11.31 -14.14 3.25
C GLU A 187 -11.72 -12.95 2.37
N PRO A 188 -13.01 -12.83 1.98
CA PRO A 188 -13.47 -11.73 1.13
C PRO A 188 -13.06 -10.37 1.69
N GLU A 189 -12.53 -9.49 0.84
CA GLU A 189 -11.91 -8.27 1.32
C GLU A 189 -12.84 -7.35 2.12
N LEU A 190 -14.12 -7.31 1.78
CA LEU A 190 -15.10 -6.48 2.50
C LEU A 190 -15.42 -7.01 3.91
N ASP A 191 -15.10 -8.26 4.19
CA ASP A 191 -15.31 -8.87 5.50
C ASP A 191 -14.15 -8.56 6.46
N VAL A 192 -12.93 -8.40 5.93
CA VAL A 192 -11.69 -8.34 6.74
C VAL A 192 -10.88 -7.06 6.57
N ARG A 193 -11.06 -6.30 5.48
CA ARG A 193 -10.39 -5.01 5.24
C ARG A 193 -11.29 -3.84 5.56
N ALA A 194 -10.68 -2.71 5.87
CA ALA A 194 -11.41 -1.46 6.06
C ALA A 194 -12.09 -1.04 4.75
N LEU A 195 -13.31 -0.51 4.86
CA LEU A 195 -14.12 -0.12 3.71
C LEU A 195 -13.63 1.16 3.02
N VAL A 196 -12.65 1.84 3.60
CA VAL A 196 -11.89 2.93 3.00
C VAL A 196 -10.45 2.82 3.49
N ASN A 197 -9.49 3.07 2.61
CA ASN A 197 -8.08 3.11 2.97
C ASN A 197 -7.34 4.04 2.00
N VAL A 198 -6.68 5.04 2.56
CA VAL A 198 -5.86 6.06 1.90
C VAL A 198 -4.49 5.45 1.57
N THR A 199 -4.06 5.67 0.33
CA THR A 199 -2.73 5.30 -0.18
C THR A 199 -1.85 6.54 -0.33
N SER A 200 -2.42 7.66 -0.76
CA SER A 200 -1.76 8.97 -0.80
C SER A 200 -2.71 10.01 -0.22
N PRO A 201 -2.24 10.93 0.63
CA PRO A 201 -0.88 11.06 1.14
C PRO A 201 -0.49 9.89 2.08
N GLU A 202 0.82 9.69 2.27
CA GLU A 202 1.34 8.83 3.34
C GLU A 202 1.28 9.58 4.69
N GLU A 203 1.35 8.84 5.79
CA GLU A 203 1.44 9.44 7.12
C GLU A 203 2.67 10.37 7.22
N GLY A 204 2.47 11.58 7.72
CA GLY A 204 3.51 12.59 7.88
C GLY A 204 3.89 13.32 6.58
N ALA A 205 3.14 13.14 5.48
CA ALA A 205 3.45 13.79 4.22
C ALA A 205 3.43 15.33 4.32
N THR A 206 4.36 15.96 3.63
CA THR A 206 4.36 17.42 3.43
C THR A 206 3.67 17.74 2.10
N VAL A 207 2.70 18.66 2.11
CA VAL A 207 1.90 19.07 0.96
C VAL A 207 1.89 20.60 0.81
N SER A 208 1.65 21.10 -0.40
CA SER A 208 1.59 22.55 -0.67
C SER A 208 0.72 22.83 -1.88
N GLY A 209 -0.09 23.88 -1.86
CA GLY A 209 -0.98 24.25 -2.96
C GLY A 209 -2.07 23.20 -3.18
N THR A 210 -1.80 22.18 -3.99
CA THR A 210 -2.71 21.06 -4.24
C THR A 210 -1.95 19.75 -4.13
N PHE A 211 -2.60 18.70 -3.63
CA PHE A 211 -2.06 17.34 -3.66
C PHE A 211 -3.11 16.32 -4.14
N THR A 212 -2.63 15.23 -4.71
CA THR A 212 -3.48 14.09 -5.11
C THR A 212 -3.70 13.18 -3.91
N ALA A 213 -4.97 13.07 -3.49
CA ALA A 213 -5.41 12.07 -2.54
C ALA A 213 -5.94 10.85 -3.30
N SER A 214 -5.51 9.65 -2.91
CA SER A 214 -5.93 8.41 -3.55
C SER A 214 -5.97 7.23 -2.59
N GLY A 215 -6.69 6.18 -2.96
CA GLY A 215 -6.82 5.00 -2.13
C GLY A 215 -7.76 3.98 -2.73
N VAL A 216 -8.32 3.13 -1.87
CA VAL A 216 -9.43 2.25 -2.22
C VAL A 216 -10.60 2.43 -1.27
N SER A 217 -11.82 2.21 -1.75
CA SER A 217 -13.03 2.24 -0.93
C SER A 217 -14.14 1.37 -1.50
N SER A 218 -15.08 0.98 -0.64
CA SER A 218 -16.38 0.45 -1.00
C SER A 218 -17.41 1.17 -0.15
N SER A 219 -17.95 2.25 -0.70
CA SER A 219 -18.87 3.15 -0.03
C SER A 219 -20.15 3.30 -0.85
N PHE A 220 -21.26 3.69 -0.21
CA PHE A 220 -22.55 3.85 -0.87
C PHE A 220 -22.45 4.79 -2.09
N GLU A 221 -23.04 4.40 -3.21
CA GLU A 221 -22.98 5.11 -4.50
C GLU A 221 -21.55 5.45 -4.98
N ALA A 222 -20.55 4.66 -4.56
CA ALA A 222 -19.13 4.91 -4.82
C ALA A 222 -18.61 6.27 -4.31
N THR A 223 -19.30 6.90 -3.36
CA THR A 223 -18.92 8.21 -2.83
C THR A 223 -17.96 8.02 -1.68
N THR A 224 -16.75 8.59 -1.78
CA THR A 224 -15.75 8.62 -0.70
C THR A 224 -15.60 10.05 -0.22
N PRO A 225 -16.34 10.48 0.82
CA PRO A 225 -16.13 11.80 1.41
C PRO A 225 -14.72 11.93 1.98
N TRP A 226 -14.20 13.15 1.97
CA TRP A 226 -12.94 13.48 2.60
C TRP A 226 -12.99 14.84 3.29
N GLU A 227 -12.15 14.99 4.31
CA GLU A 227 -11.96 16.23 5.05
C GLU A 227 -10.47 16.50 5.29
N VAL A 228 -10.12 17.77 5.37
CA VAL A 228 -8.87 18.24 5.98
C VAL A 228 -9.26 18.92 7.29
N ARG A 229 -8.85 18.34 8.40
CA ARG A 229 -9.17 18.80 9.77
C ARG A 229 -7.95 19.50 10.37
N ALA A 230 -8.16 20.64 11.00
CA ALA A 230 -7.16 21.32 11.82
C ALA A 230 -6.92 20.53 13.13
N GLU A 231 -5.86 20.88 13.87
CA GLU A 231 -5.48 20.21 15.14
C GLU A 231 -6.61 20.23 16.20
N ASP A 232 -7.46 21.26 16.19
CA ASP A 232 -8.61 21.36 17.10
C ASP A 232 -9.87 20.57 16.63
N GLY A 233 -9.75 19.85 15.51
CA GLY A 233 -10.81 19.08 14.88
C GLY A 233 -11.70 19.89 13.93
N THR A 234 -11.46 21.19 13.75
CA THR A 234 -12.24 22.02 12.82
C THR A 234 -11.99 21.57 11.38
N VAL A 235 -13.06 21.33 10.61
CA VAL A 235 -12.97 21.01 9.18
C VAL A 235 -12.56 22.27 8.41
N ALA A 236 -11.32 22.29 7.92
CA ALA A 236 -10.73 23.39 7.17
C ALA A 236 -11.05 23.29 5.67
N ALA A 237 -11.10 22.07 5.12
CA ALA A 237 -11.55 21.79 3.77
C ALA A 237 -12.28 20.45 3.72
N LYS A 238 -13.15 20.24 2.72
CA LYS A 238 -13.85 18.97 2.52
C LYS A 238 -14.32 18.81 1.08
N GLY A 239 -14.58 17.57 0.70
CA GLY A 239 -15.14 17.21 -0.59
C GLY A 239 -15.47 15.72 -0.66
N PHE A 240 -15.49 15.18 -1.87
CA PHE A 240 -15.60 13.75 -2.10
C PHE A 240 -14.82 13.33 -3.34
N ALA A 241 -14.47 12.05 -3.40
CA ALA A 241 -14.03 11.35 -4.60
C ALA A 241 -15.11 10.36 -5.03
N THR A 242 -15.17 10.05 -6.33
CA THR A 242 -15.98 8.94 -6.85
C THR A 242 -15.06 7.75 -7.10
N ALA A 243 -15.26 6.66 -6.37
CA ALA A 243 -14.56 5.41 -6.62
C ALA A 243 -15.04 4.77 -7.92
N GLU A 244 -14.23 3.89 -8.51
CA GLU A 244 -14.56 3.19 -9.77
C GLU A 244 -15.78 2.24 -9.64
N GLY A 245 -16.23 1.96 -8.42
CA GLY A 245 -17.36 1.09 -8.12
C GLY A 245 -17.62 1.00 -6.62
N TRP A 246 -18.55 0.13 -6.23
CA TRP A 246 -18.89 -0.18 -4.84
C TRP A 246 -19.63 -1.53 -4.74
N MET A 247 -19.80 -2.06 -3.53
CA MET A 247 -20.57 -3.27 -3.12
C MET A 247 -19.81 -4.59 -3.03
N ASP A 248 -19.03 -4.96 -4.04
CA ASP A 248 -18.50 -6.33 -4.16
C ASP A 248 -17.00 -6.45 -3.83
N LYS A 249 -16.29 -5.32 -3.86
CA LYS A 249 -14.86 -5.22 -3.57
C LYS A 249 -14.46 -3.78 -3.28
N LEU A 250 -13.21 -3.57 -2.89
CA LEU A 250 -12.65 -2.23 -2.75
C LEU A 250 -12.20 -1.72 -4.14
N TYR A 251 -12.66 -0.52 -4.50
CA TYR A 251 -12.39 0.11 -5.77
C TYR A 251 -11.44 1.29 -5.60
N PRO A 252 -10.53 1.54 -6.56
CA PRO A 252 -9.72 2.74 -6.55
C PRO A 252 -10.56 4.01 -6.52
N TRP A 253 -10.09 5.02 -5.79
CA TRP A 253 -10.56 6.40 -5.85
C TRP A 253 -9.37 7.35 -5.88
N GLU A 254 -9.57 8.52 -6.47
CA GLU A 254 -8.58 9.59 -6.57
C GLU A 254 -9.29 10.95 -6.63
N THR A 255 -8.68 11.98 -6.05
CA THR A 255 -9.15 13.37 -6.14
C THR A 255 -8.01 14.36 -5.85
N GLU A 256 -8.15 15.58 -6.37
CA GLU A 256 -7.24 16.69 -6.07
C GLU A 256 -7.78 17.47 -4.86
N VAL A 257 -6.92 17.67 -3.86
CA VAL A 257 -7.25 18.41 -2.64
C VAL A 257 -6.47 19.72 -2.64
N ASP A 258 -7.21 20.84 -2.66
CA ASP A 258 -6.67 22.20 -2.60
C ASP A 258 -6.49 22.64 -1.14
N VAL A 259 -5.24 22.94 -0.77
CA VAL A 259 -4.82 23.47 0.53
C VAL A 259 -4.17 24.84 0.41
N SER A 260 -4.25 25.50 -0.76
CA SER A 260 -3.56 26.76 -1.03
C SER A 260 -4.03 27.94 -0.17
N ASP A 261 -5.27 27.88 0.34
CA ASP A 261 -5.86 28.87 1.23
C ASP A 261 -5.67 28.53 2.74
N LEU A 262 -5.03 27.40 3.07
CA LEU A 262 -4.77 27.00 4.44
C LEU A 262 -3.49 27.64 4.97
N GLU A 263 -3.47 27.99 6.25
CA GLU A 263 -2.25 28.45 6.91
C GLU A 263 -1.24 27.30 7.01
N PRO A 264 0.08 27.55 6.88
CA PRO A 264 1.07 26.50 7.10
C PRO A 264 0.97 25.89 8.49
N GLY A 265 0.98 24.57 8.59
CA GLY A 265 0.78 23.86 9.86
C GLY A 265 0.45 22.39 9.70
N THR A 266 0.17 21.73 10.82
CA THR A 266 -0.23 20.32 10.88
C THR A 266 -1.74 20.19 10.73
N TYR A 267 -2.17 19.28 9.86
CA TYR A 267 -3.56 18.93 9.62
C TYR A 267 -3.72 17.41 9.59
N THR A 268 -4.96 16.94 9.69
CA THR A 268 -5.32 15.54 9.45
C THR A 268 -6.16 15.47 8.19
N PHE A 269 -5.68 14.75 7.19
CA PHE A 269 -6.49 14.32 6.06
C PHE A 269 -7.29 13.08 6.48
N VAL A 270 -8.59 13.07 6.22
CA VAL A 270 -9.50 11.97 6.56
C VAL A 270 -10.26 11.58 5.32
N ALA A 271 -10.22 10.31 4.94
CA ALA A 271 -11.15 9.73 3.98
C ALA A 271 -12.09 8.79 4.71
N MET A 272 -13.35 8.78 4.31
CA MET A 272 -14.39 8.01 5.01
C MET A 272 -15.37 7.35 4.05
N THR A 273 -16.08 6.32 4.53
CA THR A 273 -17.30 5.87 3.83
C THR A 273 -18.42 6.87 4.06
N ASP A 274 -19.39 6.91 3.15
CA ASP A 274 -20.63 7.66 3.35
C ASP A 274 -21.44 7.08 4.52
N ASP A 275 -22.16 7.93 5.23
CA ASP A 275 -23.08 7.55 6.30
C ASP A 275 -24.51 7.98 5.96
N PRO A 276 -25.21 7.20 5.12
CA PRO A 276 -26.59 7.51 4.74
C PRO A 276 -27.57 7.44 5.91
N SER A 277 -27.17 6.84 7.05
CA SER A 277 -27.99 6.79 8.26
C SER A 277 -27.97 8.09 9.06
N GLY A 278 -27.01 8.99 8.80
CA GLY A 278 -26.87 10.23 9.54
C GLY A 278 -26.56 10.03 11.03
N GLY A 279 -25.77 9.01 11.37
CA GLY A 279 -25.36 8.69 12.73
C GLY A 279 -26.28 7.74 13.50
N GLU A 280 -27.30 7.16 12.87
CA GLU A 280 -28.14 6.12 13.51
C GLU A 280 -27.49 4.73 13.49
N GLY A 281 -26.49 4.52 12.61
CA GLY A 281 -25.70 3.29 12.50
C GLY A 281 -24.42 3.29 13.35
N HIS A 282 -23.52 2.37 13.02
CA HIS A 282 -22.19 2.31 13.65
C HIS A 282 -21.31 3.53 13.33
N GLY A 283 -21.68 4.31 12.30
CA GLY A 283 -20.89 5.42 11.77
C GLY A 283 -20.00 4.97 10.60
N PRO A 284 -19.34 5.93 9.94
CA PRO A 284 -18.50 5.67 8.79
C PRO A 284 -17.22 4.95 9.19
N THR A 285 -16.70 4.07 8.33
CA THR A 285 -15.30 3.66 8.42
C THR A 285 -14.44 4.85 7.98
N GLU A 286 -13.38 5.14 8.72
CA GLU A 286 -12.45 6.23 8.41
C GLU A 286 -11.02 5.68 8.21
N ASP A 287 -10.21 6.41 7.46
CA ASP A 287 -8.76 6.29 7.44
C ASP A 287 -8.15 7.70 7.50
N THR A 288 -7.15 7.89 8.34
CA THR A 288 -6.57 9.22 8.61
C THR A 288 -5.10 9.26 8.22
N LYS A 289 -4.62 10.46 7.86
CA LYS A 289 -3.21 10.75 7.62
C LYS A 289 -2.87 12.12 8.19
N THR A 290 -1.87 12.20 9.07
CA THR A 290 -1.28 13.48 9.46
C THR A 290 -0.51 14.05 8.27
N ILE A 291 -0.77 15.30 7.93
CA ILE A 291 -0.08 16.03 6.86
C ILE A 291 0.44 17.38 7.38
N THR A 292 1.51 17.87 6.77
CA THR A 292 2.04 19.22 7.01
C THR A 292 1.82 20.08 5.77
N VAL A 293 1.06 21.17 5.91
CA VAL A 293 0.85 22.17 4.85
C VAL A 293 1.96 23.22 4.91
N GLN A 294 2.53 23.58 3.76
CA GLN A 294 3.59 24.60 3.60
C GLN A 294 3.22 25.73 2.64
#